data_AF-A0A6P2SU60-F1
#
_entry.id   AF-A0A6P2SU60-F1
#
_cell.length_a   1.000
_cell.length_b   1.000
_cell.length_c   1.000
_cell.angle_alpha   90.00
_cell.angle_beta   90.00
_cell.angle_gamma   90.00
#
_symmetry.space_group_name_H-M   'P 1'
#
loop_
_entity.id
_entity.type
_entity.pdbx_description
1 polymer ?
#
loop_
_entity_poly.entity_id
_entity_poly.type
_entity_poly.pdbx_seq_one_letter_code
_entity_poly.pdbx_strand_id
1 'polypeptide(L)'
;MTDDTRATQLLSGQTWADFCDTLKRSGQQILRAEAPDDPLTRAEGFRYLSRLMRIALEMHVEFADGAWPGFFSPSHETAKIGADNPDNLYQYARLDGRCEYRVTGRRGTVAYLSFGTQKGGYETDGKMLQTGFLDAKQLEIAPDGSFEIVLSETPRAGNWVRMEPGTNALLVRQTFLDRRAETPAQLKIERIGAGDRPAPLDPLVLQGGLTRAAQFVEQTAKLFADWAASYRSHVNALPPADQALCQSVGGDPNIYYYHSCWSLADDEALVIDVDTVPDCDFWNVQLNNYWMESLDYRHFDICVNKHSARLNADGDVTVVVAAAQPGDANWLDTAGHRAGTICWRWVGAAQPVHPRTRVVKLATLKEAA
;
A
#
# COMPACT_ATOMS: atom_id res chain seq x y z
N MET A 1 -3.15 24.38 -21.55
CA MET A 1 -4.21 25.26 -21.00
C MET A 1 -3.51 26.31 -20.14
N THR A 2 -3.85 27.60 -20.27
CA THR A 2 -3.22 28.66 -19.46
C THR A 2 -3.77 28.67 -18.04
N ASP A 3 -3.07 29.33 -17.12
CA ASP A 3 -3.47 29.47 -15.71
C ASP A 3 -4.82 30.20 -15.57
N ASP A 4 -5.01 31.25 -16.38
CA ASP A 4 -6.25 32.03 -16.42
C ASP A 4 -7.47 31.19 -16.88
N THR A 5 -7.29 30.34 -17.89
CA THR A 5 -8.34 29.41 -18.33
C THR A 5 -8.67 28.39 -17.25
N ARG A 6 -7.65 27.83 -16.58
CA ARG A 6 -7.86 26.86 -15.49
C ARG A 6 -8.66 27.48 -14.33
N ALA A 7 -8.25 28.66 -13.87
CA ALA A 7 -8.97 29.38 -12.82
C ALA A 7 -10.42 29.67 -13.23
N THR A 8 -10.64 30.16 -14.46
CA THR A 8 -11.99 30.44 -14.99
C THR A 8 -12.88 29.19 -15.03
N GLN A 9 -12.33 28.04 -15.45
CA GLN A 9 -13.07 26.77 -15.48
C GLN A 9 -13.47 26.26 -14.10
N LEU A 10 -12.63 26.47 -13.09
CA LEU A 10 -13.02 26.11 -11.73
C LEU A 10 -14.15 27.02 -11.25
N LEU A 11 -14.00 28.33 -11.42
CA LEU A 11 -14.97 29.31 -10.93
C LEU A 11 -16.34 29.21 -11.62
N SER A 12 -16.40 28.70 -12.86
CA SER A 12 -17.65 28.45 -13.58
C SER A 12 -18.32 27.12 -13.23
N GLY A 13 -17.65 26.24 -12.47
CA GLY A 13 -18.10 24.87 -12.19
C GLY A 13 -17.75 23.84 -13.27
N GLN A 14 -17.11 24.23 -14.37
CA GLN A 14 -16.69 23.29 -15.42
C GLN A 14 -15.71 22.24 -14.88
N THR A 15 -14.73 22.65 -14.05
CA THR A 15 -13.78 21.69 -13.46
C THR A 15 -14.47 20.66 -12.56
N TRP A 16 -15.55 21.05 -11.87
CA TRP A 16 -16.32 20.11 -11.06
C TRP A 16 -17.06 19.08 -11.93
N ALA A 17 -17.65 19.52 -13.05
CA ALA A 17 -18.25 18.62 -14.02
C ALA A 17 -17.22 17.63 -14.60
N ASP A 18 -16.06 18.13 -15.02
CA ASP A 18 -14.97 17.30 -15.60
C ASP A 18 -14.40 16.29 -14.58
N PHE A 19 -14.29 16.71 -13.31
CA PHE A 19 -13.93 15.87 -12.18
C PHE A 19 -14.92 14.69 -12.05
N CYS A 20 -16.23 14.98 -11.99
CA CYS A 20 -17.27 13.95 -11.90
C CYS A 20 -17.30 13.04 -13.15
N ASP A 21 -17.11 13.60 -14.34
CA ASP A 21 -17.08 12.81 -15.58
C ASP A 21 -15.90 11.85 -15.66
N THR A 22 -14.74 12.25 -15.12
CA THR A 22 -13.58 11.36 -14.99
C THR A 22 -13.83 10.25 -13.96
N LEU A 23 -14.47 10.56 -12.82
CA LEU A 23 -14.87 9.54 -11.85
C LEU A 23 -15.88 8.55 -12.47
N LYS A 24 -16.86 9.03 -13.22
CA LYS A 24 -17.81 8.20 -13.97
C LYS A 24 -17.09 7.28 -14.96
N ARG A 25 -16.13 7.82 -15.72
CA ARG A 25 -15.31 7.05 -16.68
C ARG A 25 -14.47 5.98 -15.98
N SER A 26 -13.99 6.22 -14.77
CA SER A 26 -13.24 5.23 -13.97
C SER A 26 -14.04 3.94 -13.74
N GLY A 27 -15.38 4.00 -13.75
CA GLY A 27 -16.25 2.81 -13.72
C GLY A 27 -15.96 1.80 -14.83
N GLN A 28 -15.38 2.22 -15.96
CA GLN A 28 -14.97 1.31 -17.03
C GLN A 28 -13.83 0.37 -16.62
N GLN A 29 -13.01 0.75 -15.63
CA GLN A 29 -11.98 -0.16 -15.09
C GLN A 29 -12.59 -1.35 -14.35
N ILE A 30 -13.79 -1.17 -13.77
CA ILE A 30 -14.53 -2.21 -13.05
C ILE A 30 -15.30 -3.13 -14.02
N LEU A 31 -15.65 -2.60 -15.19
CA LEU A 31 -16.43 -3.28 -16.23
C LEU A 31 -15.57 -3.94 -17.32
N ARG A 32 -14.25 -4.02 -17.12
CA ARG A 32 -13.32 -4.70 -18.05
C ARG A 32 -13.74 -6.16 -18.24
N ALA A 33 -13.65 -6.65 -19.48
CA ALA A 33 -14.06 -8.02 -19.82
C ALA A 33 -13.16 -9.08 -19.17
N GLU A 34 -11.91 -8.73 -18.91
CA GLU A 34 -10.91 -9.55 -18.22
C GLU A 34 -10.95 -9.42 -16.69
N ALA A 35 -11.85 -8.63 -16.11
CA ALA A 35 -12.10 -8.64 -14.67
C ALA A 35 -13.21 -9.66 -14.33
N PRO A 36 -13.18 -10.34 -13.18
CA PRO A 36 -14.30 -11.16 -12.73
C PRO A 36 -15.60 -10.34 -12.67
N ASP A 37 -16.70 -10.93 -13.13
CA ASP A 37 -18.01 -10.30 -13.20
C ASP A 37 -19.00 -10.87 -12.17
N ASP A 38 -18.52 -11.70 -11.25
CA ASP A 38 -19.32 -12.18 -10.14
C ASP A 38 -19.85 -11.00 -9.28
N PRO A 39 -21.06 -11.12 -8.69
CA PRO A 39 -21.70 -10.01 -8.01
C PRO A 39 -20.88 -9.38 -6.88
N LEU A 40 -20.09 -10.19 -6.15
CA LEU A 40 -19.28 -9.72 -5.03
C LEU A 40 -18.13 -8.87 -5.54
N THR A 41 -17.27 -9.41 -6.41
CA THR A 41 -16.12 -8.68 -6.97
C THR A 41 -16.57 -7.40 -7.68
N ARG A 42 -17.67 -7.46 -8.43
CA ARG A 42 -18.21 -6.30 -9.16
C ARG A 42 -18.68 -5.20 -8.21
N ALA A 43 -19.42 -5.55 -7.15
CA ALA A 43 -19.86 -4.58 -6.16
C ALA A 43 -18.67 -3.96 -5.40
N GLU A 44 -17.70 -4.79 -5.03
CA GLU A 44 -16.48 -4.31 -4.37
C GLU A 44 -15.67 -3.37 -5.26
N GLY A 45 -15.64 -3.59 -6.58
CA GLY A 45 -14.93 -2.71 -7.52
C GLY A 45 -15.48 -1.29 -7.55
N PHE A 46 -16.80 -1.11 -7.54
CA PHE A 46 -17.39 0.23 -7.45
C PHE A 46 -17.15 0.87 -6.08
N ARG A 47 -17.18 0.08 -5.00
CA ARG A 47 -16.80 0.56 -3.67
C ARG A 47 -15.33 0.98 -3.63
N TYR A 48 -14.43 0.22 -4.26
CA TYR A 48 -13.02 0.52 -4.41
C TYR A 48 -12.79 1.87 -5.09
N LEU A 49 -13.51 2.20 -6.17
CA LEU A 49 -13.42 3.54 -6.79
C LEU A 49 -13.76 4.67 -5.80
N SER A 50 -14.79 4.48 -4.96
CA SER A 50 -15.14 5.47 -3.94
C SER A 50 -14.08 5.60 -2.84
N ARG A 51 -13.37 4.50 -2.53
CA ARG A 51 -12.24 4.48 -1.59
C ARG A 51 -11.04 5.22 -2.17
N LEU A 52 -10.70 4.96 -3.43
CA LEU A 52 -9.66 5.69 -4.15
C LEU A 52 -9.96 7.19 -4.17
N MET A 53 -11.21 7.59 -4.39
CA MET A 53 -11.60 9.00 -4.39
C MET A 53 -11.31 9.69 -3.05
N ARG A 54 -11.60 9.03 -1.93
CA ARG A 54 -11.30 9.56 -0.59
C ARG A 54 -9.79 9.78 -0.39
N ILE A 55 -8.98 8.78 -0.73
CA ILE A 55 -7.51 8.87 -0.67
C ILE A 55 -7.02 9.99 -1.59
N ALA A 56 -7.55 10.07 -2.81
CA ALA A 56 -7.14 11.05 -3.80
C ALA A 56 -7.43 12.50 -3.38
N LEU A 57 -8.57 12.74 -2.72
CA LEU A 57 -8.92 14.06 -2.19
C LEU A 57 -8.00 14.45 -1.02
N GLU A 58 -7.72 13.53 -0.10
CA GLU A 58 -6.73 13.79 0.95
C GLU A 58 -5.35 14.10 0.34
N MET A 59 -4.92 13.31 -0.66
CA MET A 59 -3.60 13.42 -1.26
C MET A 59 -3.39 14.67 -2.12
N HIS A 60 -4.39 15.08 -2.89
CA HIS A 60 -4.24 16.10 -3.93
C HIS A 60 -5.00 17.40 -3.64
N VAL A 61 -5.84 17.43 -2.60
CA VAL A 61 -6.59 18.62 -2.17
C VAL A 61 -6.25 18.98 -0.73
N GLU A 62 -6.57 18.13 0.24
CA GLU A 62 -6.54 18.49 1.67
C GLU A 62 -5.12 18.59 2.24
N PHE A 63 -4.24 17.64 1.90
CA PHE A 63 -2.86 17.56 2.40
C PHE A 63 -1.83 17.82 1.29
N ALA A 64 -2.19 18.65 0.30
CA ALA A 64 -1.38 18.89 -0.89
C ALA A 64 -0.48 20.14 -0.84
N ASP A 65 -0.60 20.97 0.21
CA ASP A 65 0.24 22.15 0.37
C ASP A 65 1.62 21.76 0.95
N GLY A 66 2.64 21.75 0.09
CA GLY A 66 4.01 21.47 0.48
C GLY A 66 4.62 22.52 1.44
N ALA A 67 4.00 23.70 1.61
CA ALA A 67 4.41 24.66 2.63
C ALA A 67 3.87 24.29 4.03
N TRP A 68 2.77 23.54 4.09
CA TRP A 68 2.05 23.13 5.30
C TRP A 68 1.77 21.62 5.28
N PRO A 69 2.83 20.78 5.28
CA PRO A 69 2.66 19.34 5.17
C PRO A 69 1.96 18.75 6.40
N GLY A 70 1.17 17.71 6.17
CA GLY A 70 0.56 16.90 7.22
C GLY A 70 0.52 15.44 6.79
N PHE A 71 0.51 14.53 7.77
CA PHE A 71 0.36 13.11 7.51
C PHE A 71 -1.12 12.72 7.41
N PHE A 72 -1.45 11.93 6.39
CA PHE A 72 -2.69 11.15 6.29
C PHE A 72 -2.37 9.69 5.95
N SER A 73 -3.35 8.79 6.00
CA SER A 73 -3.13 7.37 5.71
C SER A 73 -3.59 7.01 4.29
N PRO A 74 -2.66 6.74 3.34
CA PRO A 74 -3.01 6.43 1.95
C PRO A 74 -3.59 5.01 1.77
N SER A 75 -3.49 4.17 2.79
CA SER A 75 -4.18 2.89 2.89
C SER A 75 -4.40 2.54 4.35
N HIS A 76 -5.60 2.06 4.65
CA HIS A 76 -6.08 1.74 6.00
C HIS A 76 -7.34 0.85 5.88
N GLU A 77 -8.05 0.64 6.98
CA GLU A 77 -9.11 -0.37 7.11
C GLU A 77 -10.24 -0.21 6.08
N THR A 78 -10.50 1.01 5.62
CA THR A 78 -11.65 1.32 4.77
C THR A 78 -11.29 1.98 3.45
N ALA A 79 -10.01 2.17 3.13
CA ALA A 79 -9.54 2.63 1.83
C ALA A 79 -8.17 2.02 1.54
N LYS A 80 -8.01 1.33 0.40
CA LYS A 80 -6.98 0.31 0.20
C LYS A 80 -6.43 0.38 -1.21
N ILE A 81 -5.12 0.19 -1.39
CA ILE A 81 -4.44 0.30 -2.69
C ILE A 81 -3.35 -0.77 -2.80
N GLY A 82 -3.32 -1.49 -3.93
CA GLY A 82 -2.12 -2.16 -4.43
C GLY A 82 -1.53 -3.22 -3.49
N ALA A 83 -2.37 -4.09 -2.95
CA ALA A 83 -2.07 -5.01 -1.86
C ALA A 83 -1.56 -4.24 -0.63
N ASP A 84 -2.43 -3.41 -0.05
CA ASP A 84 -2.19 -2.71 1.21
C ASP A 84 -1.84 -3.73 2.29
N ASN A 85 -0.72 -3.52 3.00
CA ASN A 85 -0.31 -4.45 4.05
C ASN A 85 -1.18 -4.26 5.31
N PRO A 86 -1.96 -5.26 5.75
CA PRO A 86 -2.77 -5.17 6.98
C PRO A 86 -1.94 -4.88 8.23
N ASP A 87 -0.69 -5.35 8.23
CA ASP A 87 0.25 -5.16 9.33
C ASP A 87 0.91 -3.77 9.32
N ASN A 88 0.61 -2.88 8.34
CA ASN A 88 1.21 -1.56 8.27
C ASN A 88 0.29 -0.45 8.78
N LEU A 89 0.82 0.45 9.61
CA LEU A 89 0.34 1.83 9.63
C LEU A 89 1.09 2.59 8.53
N TYR A 90 0.35 3.06 7.53
CA TYR A 90 0.88 3.95 6.49
C TYR A 90 0.64 5.41 6.86
N GLN A 91 1.65 6.23 6.66
CA GLN A 91 1.51 7.69 6.70
C GLN A 91 2.16 8.30 5.46
N TYR A 92 1.48 9.26 4.86
CA TYR A 92 1.91 9.93 3.65
C TYR A 92 1.78 11.44 3.83
N ALA A 93 2.79 12.19 3.36
CA ALA A 93 2.77 13.64 3.33
C ALA A 93 3.24 14.13 1.96
N ARG A 94 2.56 15.15 1.41
CA ARG A 94 3.02 15.83 0.19
C ARG A 94 4.14 16.79 0.52
N LEU A 95 5.11 16.85 -0.37
CA LEU A 95 6.32 17.67 -0.27
C LEU A 95 6.53 18.49 -1.54
N ASP A 96 7.38 19.50 -1.45
CA ASP A 96 8.07 20.14 -2.55
C ASP A 96 9.56 19.81 -2.42
N GLY A 97 10.10 19.02 -3.34
CA GLY A 97 11.49 18.56 -3.30
C GLY A 97 12.55 19.65 -3.36
N ARG A 98 12.15 20.90 -3.65
CA ARG A 98 13.01 22.10 -3.61
C ARG A 98 13.07 22.76 -2.23
N CYS A 99 12.25 22.30 -1.28
CA CYS A 99 12.21 22.78 0.10
C CYS A 99 12.95 21.81 1.04
N GLU A 100 13.08 22.19 2.31
CA GLU A 100 13.58 21.31 3.37
C GLU A 100 12.48 21.08 4.42
N TYR A 101 12.46 19.87 4.99
CA TYR A 101 11.46 19.46 5.96
C TYR A 101 12.12 18.82 7.17
N ARG A 102 11.46 18.93 8.31
CA ARG A 102 11.80 18.24 9.54
C ARG A 102 10.69 17.26 9.90
N VAL A 103 11.06 16.01 10.12
CA VAL A 103 10.19 15.02 10.78
C VAL A 103 10.71 14.81 12.20
N THR A 104 9.90 15.14 13.18
CA THR A 104 10.20 14.87 14.60
C THR A 104 9.30 13.76 15.10
N GLY A 105 9.80 12.88 15.97
CA GLY A 105 8.95 11.87 16.55
C GLY A 105 9.48 11.20 17.79
N ARG A 106 8.60 10.36 18.37
CA ARG A 106 8.93 9.36 19.39
C ARG A 106 8.94 8.01 18.71
N ARG A 107 10.00 7.20 18.89
CA ARG A 107 10.19 5.94 18.16
C ARG A 107 9.08 4.90 18.39
N GLY A 108 8.44 4.92 19.55
CA GLY A 108 7.51 3.85 19.94
C GLY A 108 8.22 2.50 20.03
N THR A 109 7.47 1.41 19.86
CA THR A 109 7.98 0.03 19.94
C THR A 109 7.65 -0.81 18.72
N VAL A 110 7.00 -0.25 17.69
CA VAL A 110 6.72 -0.95 16.42
C VAL A 110 8.00 -1.56 15.85
N ALA A 111 7.95 -2.86 15.52
CA ALA A 111 9.12 -3.64 15.11
C ALA A 111 9.87 -3.02 13.94
N TYR A 112 9.16 -2.61 12.89
CA TYR A 112 9.76 -2.06 11.69
C TYR A 112 9.23 -0.67 11.37
N LEU A 113 10.14 0.25 11.04
CA LEU A 113 9.83 1.63 10.67
C LEU A 113 10.73 2.03 9.49
N SER A 114 10.13 2.50 8.40
CA SER A 114 10.86 3.01 7.23
C SER A 114 10.26 4.29 6.68
N PHE A 115 11.12 5.10 6.07
CA PHE A 115 10.85 6.40 5.48
C PHE A 115 11.35 6.40 4.04
N GLY A 116 10.45 6.52 3.06
CA GLY A 116 10.80 6.60 1.65
C GLY A 116 10.28 7.88 1.02
N THR A 117 11.16 8.68 0.44
CA THR A 117 10.75 9.84 -0.38
C THR A 117 10.52 9.40 -1.81
N GLN A 118 9.46 9.93 -2.43
CA GLN A 118 8.97 9.49 -3.73
C GLN A 118 8.78 10.68 -4.68
N LYS A 119 8.87 10.43 -5.99
CA LYS A 119 8.48 11.35 -7.08
C LYS A 119 7.53 10.68 -8.07
N GLY A 120 6.89 11.49 -8.90
CA GLY A 120 5.86 11.04 -9.82
C GLY A 120 4.51 10.88 -9.13
N GLY A 121 3.67 9.99 -9.62
CA GLY A 121 2.38 9.66 -9.03
C GLY A 121 1.59 8.79 -9.98
N TYR A 122 0.70 7.94 -9.45
CA TYR A 122 -0.14 7.08 -10.28
C TYR A 122 -0.97 7.88 -11.29
N GLU A 123 -1.41 9.08 -10.91
CA GLU A 123 -2.14 10.03 -11.75
C GLU A 123 -1.29 10.72 -12.83
N THR A 124 0.04 10.73 -12.67
CA THR A 124 0.96 11.46 -13.55
C THR A 124 1.68 10.54 -14.52
N ASP A 125 2.38 9.53 -14.01
CA ASP A 125 3.25 8.63 -14.79
C ASP A 125 3.01 7.14 -14.48
N GLY A 126 2.00 6.83 -13.66
CA GLY A 126 1.69 5.47 -13.23
C GLY A 126 2.71 4.90 -12.25
N LYS A 127 3.59 5.74 -11.67
CA LYS A 127 4.72 5.32 -10.84
C LYS A 127 4.81 6.12 -9.54
N MET A 128 5.60 5.61 -8.61
CA MET A 128 6.03 6.29 -7.39
C MET A 128 7.49 5.96 -7.16
N LEU A 129 8.37 6.62 -7.92
CA LEU A 129 9.79 6.32 -7.95
C LEU A 129 10.48 6.85 -6.70
N GLN A 130 11.26 5.99 -6.05
CA GLN A 130 12.02 6.36 -4.85
C GLN A 130 13.19 7.29 -5.16
N THR A 131 13.34 8.32 -4.33
CA THR A 131 14.42 9.31 -4.39
C THR A 131 15.35 9.26 -3.19
N GLY A 132 14.90 8.69 -2.08
CA GLY A 132 15.63 8.51 -0.83
C GLY A 132 14.94 7.52 0.08
N PHE A 133 15.72 6.92 0.99
CA PHE A 133 15.23 5.90 1.91
C PHE A 133 16.04 5.92 3.21
N LEU A 134 15.37 5.67 4.34
CA LEU A 134 15.95 5.44 5.65
C LEU A 134 15.06 4.45 6.41
N ASP A 135 15.66 3.46 7.06
CA ASP A 135 14.95 2.55 7.95
C ASP A 135 15.48 2.64 9.39
N ALA A 136 14.79 1.95 10.30
CA ALA A 136 15.13 1.94 11.71
C ALA A 136 16.55 1.41 12.02
N LYS A 137 17.21 0.67 11.11
CA LYS A 137 18.59 0.16 11.34
C LYS A 137 19.63 1.27 11.22
N GLN A 138 19.33 2.30 10.45
CA GLN A 138 20.20 3.46 10.23
C GLN A 138 19.77 4.68 11.06
N LEU A 139 18.62 4.59 11.74
CA LEU A 139 18.06 5.70 12.49
C LEU A 139 18.80 5.92 13.81
N GLU A 140 19.43 7.08 13.95
CA GLU A 140 19.98 7.57 15.21
C GLU A 140 18.83 8.04 16.11
N ILE A 141 18.64 7.36 17.24
CA ILE A 141 17.59 7.65 18.22
C ILE A 141 18.27 8.19 19.48
N ALA A 142 17.76 9.32 19.99
CA ALA A 142 18.26 9.93 21.21
C ALA A 142 17.95 9.04 22.43
N PRO A 143 18.70 9.19 23.55
CA PRO A 143 18.50 8.37 24.75
C PRO A 143 17.09 8.44 25.36
N ASP A 144 16.37 9.53 25.12
CA ASP A 144 15.00 9.72 25.61
C ASP A 144 13.96 9.01 24.71
N GLY A 145 14.36 8.43 23.58
CA GLY A 145 13.49 7.78 22.59
C GLY A 145 12.94 8.72 21.49
N SER A 146 13.39 9.98 21.46
CA SER A 146 13.07 10.92 20.38
C SER A 146 14.04 10.79 19.21
N PHE A 147 13.61 11.25 18.04
CA PHE A 147 14.47 11.42 16.88
C PHE A 147 14.01 12.59 16.02
N GLU A 148 14.94 13.12 15.24
CA GLU A 148 14.70 14.12 14.20
C GLU A 148 15.26 13.58 12.89
N ILE A 149 14.52 13.74 11.79
CA ILE A 149 14.96 13.45 10.42
C ILE A 149 14.84 14.73 9.60
N VAL A 150 15.86 15.06 8.83
CA VAL A 150 15.79 16.14 7.82
C VAL A 150 15.56 15.53 6.44
N LEU A 151 14.55 16.04 5.72
CA LEU A 151 14.33 15.75 4.31
C LEU A 151 14.85 16.93 3.49
N SER A 152 15.82 16.71 2.62
CA SER A 152 16.42 17.79 1.80
C SER A 152 17.16 17.23 0.59
N GLU A 153 17.32 18.05 -0.44
CA GLU A 153 18.23 17.75 -1.57
C GLU A 153 19.69 17.77 -1.12
N THR A 154 20.06 18.76 -0.30
CA THR A 154 21.42 18.92 0.20
C THR A 154 21.66 17.98 1.39
N PRO A 155 22.79 17.24 1.44
CA PRO A 155 23.14 16.39 2.58
C PRO A 155 23.16 17.14 3.92
N ARG A 156 22.66 16.48 4.96
CA ARG A 156 22.68 16.95 6.36
C ARG A 156 23.30 15.87 7.25
N ALA A 157 23.86 16.29 8.38
CA ALA A 157 24.38 15.37 9.39
C ALA A 157 23.24 14.71 10.19
N GLY A 158 23.53 13.56 10.80
CA GLY A 158 22.54 12.75 11.52
C GLY A 158 21.54 12.08 10.57
N ASN A 159 20.30 11.91 11.01
CA ASN A 159 19.26 11.30 10.19
C ASN A 159 18.86 12.23 9.04
N TRP A 160 19.24 11.85 7.82
CA TRP A 160 18.91 12.58 6.61
C TRP A 160 18.29 11.63 5.58
N VAL A 161 17.18 12.05 4.97
CA VAL A 161 16.58 11.37 3.83
C VAL A 161 16.70 12.28 2.62
N ARG A 162 17.38 11.77 1.59
CA ARG A 162 17.61 12.48 0.33
C ARG A 162 16.29 12.83 -0.36
N MET A 163 16.19 14.05 -0.87
CA MET A 163 15.20 14.44 -1.86
C MET A 163 15.87 14.81 -3.18
N GLU A 164 15.06 14.93 -4.22
CA GLU A 164 15.39 15.50 -5.52
C GLU A 164 14.41 16.64 -5.82
N PRO A 165 14.71 17.57 -6.73
CA PRO A 165 13.77 18.63 -7.11
C PRO A 165 12.39 18.12 -7.55
N GLY A 166 12.31 16.91 -8.10
CA GLY A 166 11.05 16.25 -8.48
C GLY A 166 10.36 15.46 -7.37
N THR A 167 10.97 15.30 -6.19
CA THR A 167 10.36 14.64 -5.03
C THR A 167 9.12 15.39 -4.62
N ASN A 168 8.03 14.67 -4.36
CA ASN A 168 6.75 15.27 -4.03
C ASN A 168 6.02 14.57 -2.89
N ALA A 169 6.64 13.56 -2.27
CA ALA A 169 6.02 12.80 -1.20
C ALA A 169 7.03 12.16 -0.25
N LEU A 170 6.61 12.01 1.01
CA LEU A 170 7.18 11.07 1.97
C LEU A 170 6.14 9.98 2.25
N LEU A 171 6.53 8.72 2.11
CA LEU A 171 5.76 7.56 2.53
C LEU A 171 6.47 6.88 3.71
N VAL A 172 5.77 6.76 4.83
CA VAL A 172 6.23 6.11 6.05
C VAL A 172 5.47 4.80 6.23
N ARG A 173 6.20 3.74 6.55
CA ARG A 173 5.64 2.44 6.90
C ARG A 173 6.03 2.10 8.33
N GLN A 174 5.03 1.79 9.15
CA GLN A 174 5.24 1.18 10.45
C GLN A 174 4.64 -0.23 10.41
N THR A 175 5.48 -1.26 10.33
CA THR A 175 5.04 -2.66 10.21
C THR A 175 5.05 -3.31 11.58
N PHE A 176 3.89 -3.78 12.01
CA PHE A 176 3.64 -4.41 13.29
C PHE A 176 3.82 -5.92 13.20
N LEU A 177 4.47 -6.50 14.19
CA LEU A 177 4.37 -7.94 14.47
C LEU A 177 3.03 -8.24 15.18
N ASP A 178 2.70 -7.45 16.21
CA ASP A 178 1.41 -7.47 16.91
C ASP A 178 1.01 -6.06 17.35
N ARG A 179 0.04 -5.47 16.63
CA ARG A 179 -0.51 -4.13 16.90
C ARG A 179 -1.01 -3.94 18.33
N ARG A 180 -1.38 -5.02 19.05
CA ARG A 180 -1.90 -4.91 20.43
C ARG A 180 -0.78 -4.77 21.46
N ALA A 181 0.41 -5.27 21.16
CA ALA A 181 1.57 -5.26 22.05
C ALA A 181 2.56 -4.13 21.72
N GLU A 182 2.45 -3.55 20.53
CA GLU A 182 3.36 -2.55 20.01
C GLU A 182 2.75 -1.15 20.00
N THR A 183 3.59 -0.14 20.24
CA THR A 183 3.21 1.27 20.17
C THR A 183 3.75 1.86 18.86
N PRO A 184 2.90 2.48 18.01
CA PRO A 184 3.39 3.19 16.82
C PRO A 184 4.42 4.25 17.17
N ALA A 185 5.22 4.66 16.21
CA ALA A 185 5.94 5.92 16.27
C ALA A 185 4.93 7.09 16.15
N GLN A 186 5.08 8.11 17.01
CA GLN A 186 4.33 9.36 16.90
C GLN A 186 5.14 10.34 16.06
N LEU A 187 4.65 10.71 14.89
CA LEU A 187 5.38 11.52 13.92
C LEU A 187 4.68 12.85 13.66
N LYS A 188 5.46 13.92 13.57
CA LYS A 188 5.04 15.22 13.04
C LYS A 188 5.99 15.60 11.91
N ILE A 189 5.46 16.24 10.87
CA ILE A 189 6.23 16.85 9.79
C ILE A 189 5.97 18.35 9.75
N GLU A 190 7.02 19.13 9.47
CA GLU A 190 6.92 20.57 9.23
C GLU A 190 7.96 21.00 8.18
N ARG A 191 7.65 22.06 7.44
CA ARG A 191 8.62 22.68 6.53
C ARG A 191 9.58 23.58 7.31
N ILE A 192 10.87 23.42 7.08
CA ILE A 192 11.89 24.28 7.69
C ILE A 192 11.81 25.66 7.04
N GLY A 193 11.67 26.71 7.85
CA GLY A 193 11.54 28.09 7.37
C GLY A 193 10.16 28.45 6.81
N ALA A 194 9.10 27.74 7.20
CA ALA A 194 7.73 28.14 6.90
C ALA A 194 7.35 29.47 7.58
N GLY A 195 6.41 30.20 6.99
CA GLY A 195 5.81 31.40 7.60
C GLY A 195 4.75 31.05 8.65
N ASP A 196 4.04 32.04 9.16
CA ASP A 196 3.14 31.86 10.32
C ASP A 196 1.76 31.27 9.99
N ARG A 197 1.28 31.39 8.74
CA ARG A 197 -0.05 30.89 8.33
C ARG A 197 -0.13 30.58 6.82
N PRO A 198 -1.01 29.65 6.39
CA PRO A 198 -1.27 29.38 4.97
C PRO A 198 -1.97 30.57 4.29
N ALA A 199 -1.82 30.66 2.97
CA ALA A 199 -2.61 31.57 2.15
C ALA A 199 -4.07 31.07 2.04
N PRO A 200 -5.04 31.94 1.73
CA PRO A 200 -6.37 31.51 1.32
C PRO A 200 -6.30 30.56 0.11
N LEU A 201 -7.31 29.71 -0.04
CA LEU A 201 -7.38 28.75 -1.14
C LEU A 201 -7.33 29.45 -2.50
N ASP A 202 -6.33 29.09 -3.31
CA ASP A 202 -6.18 29.57 -4.67
C ASP A 202 -7.02 28.71 -5.65
N PRO A 203 -7.90 29.33 -6.45
CA PRO A 203 -8.63 28.63 -7.51
C PRO A 203 -7.74 27.77 -8.43
N LEU A 204 -6.54 28.23 -8.77
CA LEU A 204 -5.65 27.45 -9.64
C LEU A 204 -5.14 26.17 -8.95
N VAL A 205 -4.88 26.25 -7.64
CA VAL A 205 -4.46 25.11 -6.82
C VAL A 205 -5.58 24.08 -6.72
N LEU A 206 -6.81 24.50 -6.39
CA LEU A 206 -7.96 23.60 -6.29
C LEU A 206 -8.29 22.95 -7.64
N GLN A 207 -8.20 23.71 -8.73
CA GLN A 207 -8.43 23.19 -10.08
C GLN A 207 -7.49 22.01 -10.37
N GLY A 208 -6.18 22.22 -10.15
CA GLY A 208 -5.18 21.18 -10.37
C GLY A 208 -5.33 19.99 -9.42
N GLY A 209 -5.72 20.26 -8.16
CA GLY A 209 -5.96 19.25 -7.14
C GLY A 209 -7.10 18.30 -7.51
N LEU A 210 -8.26 18.85 -7.91
CA LEU A 210 -9.40 18.05 -8.36
C LEU A 210 -9.07 17.24 -9.62
N THR A 211 -8.42 17.85 -10.62
CA THR A 211 -8.02 17.12 -11.83
C THR A 211 -7.11 15.93 -11.51
N ARG A 212 -6.07 16.14 -10.68
CA ARG A 212 -5.18 15.05 -10.23
C ARG A 212 -5.91 14.00 -9.41
N ALA A 213 -6.82 14.40 -8.52
CA ALA A 213 -7.59 13.47 -7.72
C ALA A 213 -8.46 12.54 -8.57
N ALA A 214 -9.16 13.07 -9.57
CA ALA A 214 -9.95 12.23 -10.47
C ALA A 214 -9.07 11.30 -11.34
N GLN A 215 -7.94 11.81 -11.84
CA GLN A 215 -6.97 11.02 -12.59
C GLN A 215 -6.35 9.90 -11.72
N PHE A 216 -6.07 10.18 -10.45
CA PHE A 216 -5.58 9.18 -9.50
C PHE A 216 -6.53 8.00 -9.39
N VAL A 217 -7.84 8.25 -9.27
CA VAL A 217 -8.84 7.18 -9.21
C VAL A 217 -8.78 6.31 -10.46
N GLU A 218 -8.79 6.92 -11.64
CA GLU A 218 -8.80 6.19 -12.91
C GLU A 218 -7.50 5.39 -13.11
N GLN A 219 -6.35 6.04 -12.95
CA GLN A 219 -5.05 5.44 -13.24
C GLN A 219 -4.67 4.37 -12.21
N THR A 220 -4.98 4.58 -10.93
CA THR A 220 -4.72 3.59 -9.88
C THR A 220 -5.59 2.35 -10.06
N ALA A 221 -6.88 2.52 -10.36
CA ALA A 221 -7.77 1.40 -10.65
C ALA A 221 -7.31 0.63 -11.90
N LYS A 222 -6.91 1.35 -12.95
CA LYS A 222 -6.37 0.76 -14.17
C LYS A 222 -5.09 -0.05 -13.89
N LEU A 223 -4.12 0.55 -13.19
CA LEU A 223 -2.81 -0.05 -12.92
C LEU A 223 -2.94 -1.40 -12.21
N PHE A 224 -3.68 -1.44 -11.10
CA PHE A 224 -3.79 -2.68 -10.32
C PHE A 224 -4.74 -3.70 -10.95
N ALA A 225 -5.72 -3.27 -11.76
CA ALA A 225 -6.47 -4.20 -12.61
C ALA A 225 -5.58 -4.82 -13.72
N ASP A 226 -4.66 -4.04 -14.33
CA ASP A 226 -3.69 -4.57 -15.29
C ASP A 226 -2.79 -5.63 -14.63
N TRP A 227 -2.33 -5.38 -13.40
CA TRP A 227 -1.54 -6.33 -12.61
C TRP A 227 -2.33 -7.61 -12.30
N ALA A 228 -3.52 -7.48 -11.72
CA ALA A 228 -4.37 -8.63 -11.39
C ALA A 228 -4.70 -9.48 -12.63
N ALA A 229 -4.95 -8.85 -13.78
CA ALA A 229 -5.18 -9.55 -15.05
C ALA A 229 -3.94 -10.31 -15.53
N SER A 230 -2.74 -9.73 -15.40
CA SER A 230 -1.48 -10.37 -15.81
C SER A 230 -1.17 -11.67 -15.05
N TYR A 231 -1.62 -11.77 -13.80
CA TYR A 231 -1.36 -12.93 -12.94
C TYR A 231 -2.17 -14.17 -13.32
N ARG A 232 -3.17 -14.03 -14.20
CA ARG A 232 -4.00 -15.16 -14.67
C ARG A 232 -3.15 -16.29 -15.27
N SER A 233 -2.00 -15.96 -15.85
CA SER A 233 -1.05 -16.92 -16.42
C SER A 233 -0.46 -17.91 -15.39
N HIS A 234 -0.50 -17.58 -14.11
CA HIS A 234 0.03 -18.37 -13.00
C HIS A 234 -0.94 -18.38 -11.80
N VAL A 235 -2.25 -18.47 -12.08
CA VAL A 235 -3.29 -18.59 -11.05
C VAL A 235 -2.98 -19.75 -10.08
N ASN A 236 -3.20 -19.52 -8.79
CA ASN A 236 -2.91 -20.45 -7.69
C ASN A 236 -1.42 -20.80 -7.51
N ALA A 237 -0.51 -20.30 -8.36
CA ALA A 237 0.92 -20.27 -8.05
C ALA A 237 1.28 -18.98 -7.31
N LEU A 238 2.47 -18.92 -6.71
CA LEU A 238 2.98 -17.71 -6.06
C LEU A 238 4.44 -17.42 -6.48
N PRO A 239 4.68 -17.10 -7.76
CA PRO A 239 6.02 -16.79 -8.25
C PRO A 239 6.52 -15.45 -7.70
N PRO A 240 7.85 -15.25 -7.63
CA PRO A 240 8.41 -13.93 -7.36
C PRO A 240 7.87 -12.89 -8.34
N ALA A 241 7.51 -11.71 -7.82
CA ALA A 241 7.15 -10.59 -8.67
C ALA A 241 8.40 -10.02 -9.39
N ASP A 242 8.18 -9.19 -10.42
CA ASP A 242 9.22 -8.29 -10.88
C ASP A 242 9.50 -7.25 -9.78
N GLN A 243 10.63 -7.42 -9.10
CA GLN A 243 11.00 -6.58 -7.96
C GLN A 243 11.21 -5.13 -8.39
N ALA A 244 11.82 -4.88 -9.55
CA ALA A 244 12.07 -3.53 -10.04
C ALA A 244 10.76 -2.81 -10.35
N LEU A 245 9.78 -3.54 -10.90
CA LEU A 245 8.43 -3.03 -11.10
C LEU A 245 7.76 -2.68 -9.76
N CYS A 246 7.84 -3.56 -8.75
CA CYS A 246 7.30 -3.31 -7.40
C CYS A 246 7.92 -2.05 -6.77
N GLN A 247 9.25 -1.87 -6.88
CA GLN A 247 9.92 -0.67 -6.40
C GLN A 247 9.45 0.58 -7.18
N SER A 248 9.23 0.46 -8.49
CA SER A 248 8.83 1.59 -9.33
C SER A 248 7.43 2.15 -9.01
N VAL A 249 6.58 1.34 -8.38
CA VAL A 249 5.22 1.74 -7.95
C VAL A 249 5.16 2.08 -6.46
N GLY A 250 6.32 2.34 -5.83
CA GLY A 250 6.41 2.83 -4.45
C GLY A 250 6.69 1.74 -3.42
N GLY A 251 7.12 0.54 -3.84
CA GLY A 251 7.59 -0.51 -2.96
C GLY A 251 8.66 -0.05 -1.97
N ASP A 252 8.73 -0.73 -0.84
CA ASP A 252 9.85 -0.60 0.10
C ASP A 252 11.05 -1.44 -0.39
N PRO A 253 12.27 -0.89 -0.47
CA PRO A 253 13.46 -1.56 -0.98
C PRO A 253 13.95 -2.72 -0.12
N ASN A 254 13.56 -2.79 1.16
CA ASN A 254 13.87 -3.93 2.02
C ASN A 254 12.94 -5.12 1.80
N ILE A 255 11.88 -4.97 1.00
CA ILE A 255 10.86 -6.00 0.82
C ILE A 255 11.04 -6.71 -0.51
N TYR A 256 11.05 -8.04 -0.44
CA TYR A 256 10.95 -8.93 -1.58
C TYR A 256 9.50 -9.41 -1.74
N TYR A 257 8.89 -9.13 -2.89
CA TYR A 257 7.47 -9.31 -3.14
C TYR A 257 7.16 -10.55 -3.98
N TYR A 258 6.07 -11.21 -3.63
CA TYR A 258 5.36 -12.13 -4.50
C TYR A 258 3.95 -11.59 -4.69
N HIS A 259 3.48 -11.57 -5.94
CA HIS A 259 2.11 -11.19 -6.27
C HIS A 259 1.54 -12.23 -7.24
N SER A 260 0.32 -12.67 -6.96
CA SER A 260 -0.40 -13.58 -7.83
C SER A 260 -1.91 -13.42 -7.70
N CYS A 261 -2.65 -14.17 -8.51
CA CYS A 261 -4.08 -14.37 -8.36
C CYS A 261 -4.39 -15.79 -7.90
N TRP A 262 -5.51 -15.95 -7.22
CA TRP A 262 -6.01 -17.24 -6.77
C TRP A 262 -7.47 -17.41 -7.20
N SER A 263 -7.88 -18.67 -7.35
CA SER A 263 -9.25 -19.06 -7.69
C SER A 263 -9.52 -20.44 -7.11
N LEU A 264 -10.54 -20.55 -6.27
CA LEU A 264 -10.91 -21.77 -5.54
C LEU A 264 -12.42 -22.01 -5.64
N ALA A 265 -12.81 -23.27 -5.83
CA ALA A 265 -14.18 -23.70 -5.53
C ALA A 265 -14.42 -23.76 -4.01
N ASP A 266 -15.69 -23.82 -3.60
CA ASP A 266 -16.08 -23.82 -2.18
C ASP A 266 -15.52 -25.01 -1.39
N ASP A 267 -15.20 -26.11 -2.08
CA ASP A 267 -14.63 -27.33 -1.52
C ASP A 267 -13.11 -27.48 -1.75
N GLU A 268 -12.45 -26.43 -2.26
CA GLU A 268 -11.01 -26.39 -2.51
C GLU A 268 -10.28 -25.53 -1.48
N ALA A 269 -9.00 -25.84 -1.29
CA ALA A 269 -8.07 -25.07 -0.50
C ALA A 269 -6.75 -24.92 -1.25
N LEU A 270 -6.13 -23.74 -1.15
CA LEU A 270 -4.77 -23.51 -1.61
C LEU A 270 -3.81 -23.71 -0.45
N VAL A 271 -2.94 -24.72 -0.55
CA VAL A 271 -1.86 -24.95 0.42
C VAL A 271 -0.60 -24.27 -0.10
N ILE A 272 0.01 -23.44 0.74
CA ILE A 272 1.24 -22.68 0.46
C ILE A 272 2.29 -23.14 1.46
N ASP A 273 3.36 -23.76 0.97
CA ASP A 273 4.48 -24.22 1.80
C ASP A 273 5.73 -23.41 1.51
N VAL A 274 6.47 -23.11 2.57
CA VAL A 274 7.83 -22.58 2.51
C VAL A 274 8.73 -23.50 3.32
N ASP A 275 9.63 -24.21 2.64
CA ASP A 275 10.45 -25.27 3.22
C ASP A 275 11.38 -24.80 4.34
N THR A 276 11.77 -23.52 4.33
CA THR A 276 12.53 -22.88 5.40
C THR A 276 12.15 -21.41 5.50
N VAL A 277 11.89 -20.92 6.71
CA VAL A 277 11.71 -19.48 6.94
C VAL A 277 13.09 -18.82 7.00
N PRO A 278 13.45 -17.92 6.05
CA PRO A 278 14.76 -17.27 6.07
C PRO A 278 14.89 -16.31 7.25
N ASP A 279 16.13 -16.08 7.68
CA ASP A 279 16.45 -14.98 8.58
C ASP A 279 16.01 -13.65 7.92
N CYS A 280 15.06 -12.99 8.55
CA CYS A 280 14.43 -11.76 8.07
C CYS A 280 13.93 -10.94 9.26
N ASP A 281 13.73 -9.64 9.06
CA ASP A 281 13.17 -8.77 10.11
C ASP A 281 11.67 -9.09 10.30
N PHE A 282 10.95 -9.22 9.19
CA PHE A 282 9.51 -9.46 9.13
C PHE A 282 9.15 -10.28 7.89
N TRP A 283 8.01 -11.00 7.95
CA TRP A 283 7.37 -11.56 6.78
C TRP A 283 5.87 -11.67 7.00
N ASN A 284 5.11 -11.64 5.90
CA ASN A 284 3.70 -11.98 5.94
C ASN A 284 3.17 -12.48 4.60
N VAL A 285 1.95 -12.99 4.65
CA VAL A 285 1.12 -13.30 3.50
C VAL A 285 -0.29 -12.80 3.76
N GLN A 286 -0.88 -12.14 2.76
CA GLN A 286 -2.23 -11.59 2.83
C GLN A 286 -3.09 -12.04 1.67
N LEU A 287 -4.39 -12.17 1.92
CA LEU A 287 -5.42 -12.42 0.91
C LEU A 287 -6.14 -11.12 0.55
N ASN A 288 -6.41 -10.97 -0.74
CA ASN A 288 -7.00 -9.77 -1.33
C ASN A 288 -8.16 -10.15 -2.24
N ASN A 289 -9.03 -9.19 -2.52
CA ASN A 289 -9.94 -9.27 -3.66
C ASN A 289 -9.20 -9.06 -5.00
N TYR A 290 -9.93 -9.08 -6.12
CA TYR A 290 -9.36 -8.87 -7.45
C TYR A 290 -8.75 -7.47 -7.63
N TRP A 291 -9.31 -6.45 -6.98
CA TRP A 291 -8.86 -5.04 -7.04
C TRP A 291 -7.60 -4.77 -6.22
N MET A 292 -6.97 -5.83 -5.72
CA MET A 292 -5.78 -5.79 -4.86
C MET A 292 -6.03 -5.02 -3.56
N GLU A 293 -7.26 -4.97 -3.07
CA GLU A 293 -7.55 -4.55 -1.71
C GLU A 293 -7.42 -5.77 -0.80
N SER A 294 -6.68 -5.65 0.31
CA SER A 294 -6.74 -6.67 1.35
C SER A 294 -8.19 -6.92 1.73
N LEU A 295 -8.53 -8.18 2.02
CA LEU A 295 -9.84 -8.49 2.57
C LEU A 295 -10.02 -7.81 3.93
N ASP A 296 -11.22 -7.85 4.50
CA ASP A 296 -11.53 -7.08 5.71
C ASP A 296 -10.95 -7.70 6.99
N TYR A 297 -9.66 -7.44 7.23
CA TYR A 297 -8.90 -7.92 8.39
C TYR A 297 -9.43 -7.48 9.76
N ARG A 298 -10.46 -6.62 9.81
CA ARG A 298 -11.17 -6.31 11.07
C ARG A 298 -12.12 -7.44 11.49
N HIS A 299 -12.52 -8.27 10.55
CA HIS A 299 -13.59 -9.24 10.71
C HIS A 299 -13.23 -10.65 10.22
N PHE A 300 -12.17 -10.78 9.42
CA PHE A 300 -11.71 -12.04 8.85
C PHE A 300 -10.21 -12.23 9.00
N ASP A 301 -9.78 -13.46 9.25
CA ASP A 301 -8.35 -13.83 9.34
C ASP A 301 -7.77 -13.95 7.93
N ILE A 302 -7.31 -12.82 7.36
CA ILE A 302 -6.87 -12.75 5.96
C ILE A 302 -5.39 -12.38 5.81
N CYS A 303 -4.67 -12.30 6.93
CA CYS A 303 -3.24 -12.04 6.97
C CYS A 303 -2.59 -12.91 8.04
N VAL A 304 -1.52 -13.60 7.67
CA VAL A 304 -0.65 -14.35 8.58
C VAL A 304 0.75 -13.78 8.45
N ASN A 305 1.41 -13.54 9.58
CA ASN A 305 2.72 -12.91 9.62
C ASN A 305 3.69 -13.68 10.51
N LYS A 306 4.95 -13.23 10.57
CA LYS A 306 6.02 -13.82 11.38
C LYS A 306 5.66 -14.06 12.85
N HIS A 307 4.78 -13.25 13.42
CA HIS A 307 4.34 -13.39 14.81
C HIS A 307 3.18 -14.37 14.96
N SER A 308 2.19 -14.32 14.06
CA SER A 308 0.98 -15.16 14.16
C SER A 308 1.14 -16.55 13.57
N ALA A 309 2.08 -16.75 12.65
CA ALA A 309 2.33 -18.04 12.02
C ALA A 309 2.95 -19.04 13.00
N ARG A 310 2.35 -20.24 13.08
CA ARG A 310 2.97 -21.41 13.70
C ARG A 310 3.86 -22.11 12.68
N LEU A 311 5.13 -22.29 13.03
CA LEU A 311 6.04 -23.15 12.27
C LEU A 311 5.72 -24.62 12.54
N ASN A 312 5.95 -25.49 11.57
CA ASN A 312 5.87 -26.92 11.84
C ASN A 312 7.15 -27.39 12.57
N ALA A 313 7.19 -28.67 12.96
CA ALA A 313 8.27 -29.23 13.78
C ALA A 313 9.66 -29.09 13.14
N ASP A 314 9.73 -29.11 11.80
CA ASP A 314 10.98 -29.04 11.03
C ASP A 314 11.39 -27.58 10.70
N GLY A 315 10.62 -26.59 11.15
CA GLY A 315 10.91 -25.16 10.97
C GLY A 315 10.43 -24.56 9.64
N ASP A 316 9.75 -25.35 8.81
CA ASP A 316 8.99 -24.89 7.65
C ASP A 316 7.66 -24.24 8.10
N VAL A 317 6.98 -23.59 7.16
CA VAL A 317 5.66 -23.00 7.41
C VAL A 317 4.68 -23.35 6.30
N THR A 318 3.50 -23.79 6.72
CA THR A 318 2.36 -24.05 5.84
C THR A 318 1.26 -23.05 6.13
N VAL A 319 0.74 -22.39 5.09
CA VAL A 319 -0.43 -21.51 5.15
C VAL A 319 -1.50 -22.04 4.20
N VAL A 320 -2.74 -22.07 4.67
CA VAL A 320 -3.88 -22.60 3.91
C VAL A 320 -4.88 -21.49 3.63
N VAL A 321 -5.20 -21.26 2.35
CA VAL A 321 -6.32 -20.42 1.93
C VAL A 321 -7.55 -21.30 1.75
N ALA A 322 -8.63 -21.03 2.48
CA ALA A 322 -9.87 -21.81 2.38
C ALA A 322 -11.07 -21.05 2.94
N ALA A 323 -12.30 -21.49 2.60
CA ALA A 323 -13.53 -20.92 3.14
C ALA A 323 -13.80 -21.25 4.62
N ALA A 324 -13.07 -22.21 5.19
CA ALA A 324 -13.14 -22.55 6.61
C ALA A 324 -11.81 -23.13 7.07
N GLN A 325 -11.43 -22.83 8.31
CA GLN A 325 -10.18 -23.29 8.91
C GLN A 325 -10.11 -24.83 8.97
N PRO A 326 -9.07 -25.47 8.40
CA PRO A 326 -8.82 -26.90 8.55
C PRO A 326 -7.97 -27.16 9.79
N GLY A 327 -8.61 -27.60 10.88
CA GLY A 327 -7.96 -27.86 12.16
C GLY A 327 -7.23 -26.63 12.70
N ASP A 328 -5.96 -26.80 13.06
CA ASP A 328 -5.11 -25.74 13.60
C ASP A 328 -4.06 -25.22 12.59
N ALA A 329 -4.33 -25.31 11.28
CA ALA A 329 -3.44 -24.74 10.27
C ALA A 329 -3.35 -23.20 10.38
N ASN A 330 -2.24 -22.60 9.93
CA ASN A 330 -2.22 -21.17 9.63
C ASN A 330 -3.19 -20.93 8.47
N TRP A 331 -4.19 -20.09 8.67
CA TRP A 331 -5.33 -19.99 7.77
C TRP A 331 -5.54 -18.57 7.26
N LEU A 332 -5.91 -18.47 5.98
CA LEU A 332 -6.39 -17.27 5.34
C LEU A 332 -7.83 -17.53 4.85
N ASP A 333 -8.78 -16.81 5.43
CA ASP A 333 -10.20 -16.90 5.09
C ASP A 333 -10.46 -16.31 3.70
N THR A 334 -11.15 -17.05 2.83
CA THR A 334 -11.59 -16.51 1.53
C THR A 334 -12.68 -15.45 1.68
N ALA A 335 -13.32 -15.35 2.85
CA ALA A 335 -14.34 -14.37 3.20
C ALA A 335 -15.45 -14.26 2.13
N GLY A 336 -15.89 -15.43 1.62
CA GLY A 336 -16.92 -15.54 0.59
C GLY A 336 -16.46 -15.26 -0.85
N HIS A 337 -15.18 -14.97 -1.07
CA HIS A 337 -14.62 -14.78 -2.41
C HIS A 337 -14.23 -16.12 -3.04
N ARG A 338 -14.50 -16.28 -4.34
CA ARG A 338 -14.06 -17.44 -5.12
C ARG A 338 -12.73 -17.22 -5.83
N ALA A 339 -12.36 -15.96 -6.02
CA ALA A 339 -11.13 -15.56 -6.64
C ALA A 339 -10.68 -14.20 -6.10
N GLY A 340 -9.39 -13.93 -6.22
CA GLY A 340 -8.80 -12.69 -5.76
C GLY A 340 -7.32 -12.63 -6.07
N THR A 341 -6.61 -11.76 -5.35
CA THR A 341 -5.14 -11.69 -5.41
C THR A 341 -4.53 -12.05 -4.06
N ILE A 342 -3.23 -12.36 -4.07
CA ILE A 342 -2.48 -12.75 -2.87
C ILE A 342 -1.11 -12.09 -2.94
N CYS A 343 -0.59 -11.67 -1.79
CA CYS A 343 0.75 -11.09 -1.69
C CYS A 343 1.53 -11.74 -0.54
N TRP A 344 2.77 -12.14 -0.81
CA TRP A 344 3.74 -12.56 0.19
C TRP A 344 4.91 -11.58 0.22
N ARG A 345 5.44 -11.32 1.42
CA ARG A 345 6.56 -10.41 1.63
C ARG A 345 7.63 -11.05 2.51
N TRP A 346 8.88 -10.98 2.06
CA TRP A 346 10.05 -11.12 2.94
C TRP A 346 10.67 -9.76 3.16
N VAL A 347 10.92 -9.35 4.41
CA VAL A 347 11.50 -8.04 4.75
C VAL A 347 12.89 -8.25 5.34
N GLY A 348 13.92 -7.74 4.65
CA GLY A 348 15.31 -7.86 5.09
C GLY A 348 15.87 -9.27 4.98
N ALA A 349 15.27 -10.15 4.17
CA ALA A 349 15.80 -11.49 3.91
C ALA A 349 16.94 -11.43 2.89
N ALA A 350 18.13 -11.88 3.29
CA ALA A 350 19.29 -11.95 2.37
C ALA A 350 19.08 -12.98 1.25
N GLN A 351 18.40 -14.09 1.56
CA GLN A 351 18.07 -15.16 0.63
C GLN A 351 16.58 -15.48 0.73
N PRO A 352 15.73 -14.88 -0.13
CA PRO A 352 14.30 -15.18 -0.16
C PRO A 352 14.04 -16.66 -0.47
N VAL A 353 13.13 -17.28 0.28
CA VAL A 353 12.65 -18.65 -0.01
C VAL A 353 11.33 -18.55 -0.76
N HIS A 354 11.21 -19.29 -1.86
CA HIS A 354 10.07 -19.20 -2.77
C HIS A 354 8.94 -20.15 -2.33
N PRO A 355 7.72 -19.65 -2.09
CA PRO A 355 6.61 -20.51 -1.72
C PRO A 355 6.22 -21.49 -2.83
N ARG A 356 5.92 -22.72 -2.45
CA ARG A 356 5.34 -23.75 -3.35
C ARG A 356 3.87 -23.86 -3.05
N THR A 357 3.05 -24.05 -4.06
CA THR A 357 1.60 -24.11 -3.89
C THR A 357 0.99 -25.35 -4.51
N ARG A 358 -0.14 -25.80 -3.94
CA ARG A 358 -1.01 -26.81 -4.55
C ARG A 358 -2.45 -26.58 -4.14
N VAL A 359 -3.38 -26.87 -5.05
CA VAL A 359 -4.82 -26.90 -4.74
C VAL A 359 -5.19 -28.33 -4.33
N VAL A 360 -5.93 -28.45 -3.24
CA VAL A 360 -6.45 -29.73 -2.71
C VAL A 360 -7.93 -29.59 -2.34
N LYS A 361 -8.60 -30.71 -2.09
CA LYS A 361 -9.93 -30.66 -1.46
C LYS A 361 -9.81 -30.31 0.01
N LEU A 362 -10.65 -29.39 0.47
CA LEU A 362 -10.70 -28.95 1.86
C LEU A 362 -11.01 -30.12 2.81
N ALA A 363 -11.84 -31.06 2.37
CA ALA A 363 -12.15 -32.27 3.13
C ALA A 363 -10.89 -33.09 3.46
N THR A 364 -9.96 -33.23 2.52
CA THR A 364 -8.70 -33.97 2.72
C THR A 364 -7.82 -33.33 3.79
N LEU A 365 -7.84 -32.00 3.93
CA LEU A 365 -7.11 -31.32 5.00
C LEU A 365 -7.79 -31.51 6.36
N LYS A 366 -9.12 -31.54 6.40
CA LYS A 366 -9.88 -31.75 7.64
C LYS A 366 -9.79 -33.18 8.17
N GLU A 367 -9.61 -34.16 7.30
CA GLU A 367 -9.42 -35.56 7.70
C GLU A 367 -8.00 -35.83 8.24
N ALA A 368 -7.03 -35.01 7.84
CA ALA A 368 -5.62 -35.16 8.22
C ALA A 368 -5.21 -34.35 9.46
N ALA A 369 -6.02 -33.37 9.86
CA ALA A 369 -5.84 -32.53 11.05
C ALA A 369 -6.54 -33.15 12.26
#